data_AF-A0A353EYK3-F1
#
_entry.id   AF-A0A353EYK3-F1
#
_cell.length_a   1.000
_cell.length_b   1.000
_cell.length_c   1.000
_cell.angle_alpha   90.00
_cell.angle_beta   90.00
_cell.angle_gamma   90.00
#
_symmetry.space_group_name_H-M   'P 1'
#
loop_
_entity.id
_entity.type
_entity.pdbx_description
1 polymer ?
#
loop_
_entity_poly.entity_id
_entity_poly.type
_entity_poly.pdbx_seq_one_letter_code
_entity_poly.pdbx_strand_id
1 'polypeptide(L)'
;MEENEIRRANRAALPKLLLFMVLCLAVGGTAGYFAARYGLNTLTGNLKSAGAFFGSNVAPYLLLAVAVLSPAVCFSIYRGAKKRIAAWDGEDEAVYEAIDRRLSTVNRISASALVLSYFLLAASYSGGFGIFESRRLTVLYFLAIAAFFAVIIETLLLGQRCVDAVKRVNPEKKASFYDMNFQKKWMEDCDEAEKLLIGRCAYRAYRATNRVCAILAGVCALGALLFDIGFLPSLAVCSIWIVSQSAYCREAMKYAKLGNRLS
;
A
#
# COMPACT_ATOMS: atom_id res chain seq x y z
N MET A 1 4.03 28.47 -3.09
CA MET A 1 3.55 28.05 -4.43
C MET A 1 2.06 28.26 -4.52
N GLU A 2 1.56 28.75 -5.66
CA GLU A 2 0.12 28.91 -5.86
C GLU A 2 -0.57 27.54 -6.06
N GLU A 3 -1.80 27.39 -5.57
CA GLU A 3 -2.59 26.15 -5.69
C GLU A 3 -2.71 25.66 -7.15
N ASN A 4 -2.68 26.59 -8.11
CA ASN A 4 -2.75 26.32 -9.54
C ASN A 4 -1.49 25.60 -10.08
N GLU A 5 -0.31 25.91 -9.56
CA GLU A 5 0.95 25.29 -9.99
C GLU A 5 1.01 23.82 -9.55
N ILE A 6 0.61 23.54 -8.30
CA ILE A 6 0.55 22.19 -7.75
C ILE A 6 -0.42 21.31 -8.57
N ARG A 7 -1.60 21.84 -8.92
CA ARG A 7 -2.58 21.12 -9.75
C ARG A 7 -2.07 20.83 -11.16
N ARG A 8 -1.35 21.77 -11.79
CA ARG A 8 -0.78 21.57 -13.13
C ARG A 8 0.28 20.47 -13.12
N ALA A 9 1.18 20.47 -12.15
CA ALA A 9 2.24 19.46 -12.02
C ALA A 9 1.67 18.04 -11.78
N ASN A 10 0.61 17.93 -10.97
CA ASN A 10 -0.07 16.65 -10.73
C ASN A 10 -0.79 16.14 -11.99
N ARG A 11 -1.48 17.02 -12.73
CA ARG A 11 -2.20 16.65 -13.97
C ARG A 11 -1.26 16.16 -15.07
N ALA A 12 -0.06 16.73 -15.17
CA ALA A 12 0.94 16.32 -16.18
C ALA A 12 1.51 14.91 -15.94
N ALA A 13 1.60 14.47 -14.67
CA ALA A 13 2.15 13.16 -14.31
C ALA A 13 1.08 12.04 -14.25
N LEU A 14 -0.19 12.40 -14.08
CA LEU A 14 -1.33 11.48 -14.06
C LEU A 14 -1.42 10.48 -15.23
N PRO A 15 -1.24 10.85 -16.52
CA PRO A 15 -1.40 9.90 -17.62
C PRO A 15 -0.35 8.77 -17.60
N LYS A 16 0.87 9.04 -17.11
CA LYS A 16 1.92 8.02 -16.97
C LYS A 16 1.55 7.00 -15.90
N LEU A 17 1.00 7.46 -14.78
CA LEU A 17 0.51 6.58 -13.72
C LEU A 17 -0.65 5.71 -14.20
N LEU A 18 -1.60 6.30 -14.95
CA LEU A 18 -2.72 5.54 -15.54
C LEU A 18 -2.23 4.46 -16.49
N LEU A 19 -1.27 4.78 -17.37
CA LEU A 19 -0.68 3.80 -18.28
C LEU A 19 0.00 2.65 -17.52
N PHE A 20 0.74 2.96 -16.45
CA PHE A 20 1.35 1.94 -15.60
C PHE A 20 0.30 1.03 -14.94
N MET A 21 -0.80 1.59 -14.42
CA MET A 21 -1.89 0.80 -13.84
C MET A 21 -2.54 -0.14 -14.86
N VAL A 22 -2.76 0.31 -16.09
CA VAL A 22 -3.30 -0.54 -17.17
C VAL A 22 -2.35 -1.69 -17.52
N LEU A 23 -1.04 -1.43 -17.56
CA LEU A 23 -0.04 -2.49 -17.79
C LEU A 23 -0.06 -3.53 -16.66
N CYS A 24 -0.08 -3.09 -15.40
CA CYS A 24 -0.19 -4.01 -14.27
C CYS A 24 -1.49 -4.84 -14.32
N LEU A 25 -2.61 -4.23 -14.71
CA LEU A 25 -3.88 -4.92 -14.88
C LEU A 25 -3.80 -6.00 -15.98
N ALA A 26 -3.17 -5.68 -17.12
CA ALA A 26 -2.98 -6.63 -18.22
C ALA A 26 -2.08 -7.82 -17.82
N VAL A 27 -0.98 -7.54 -17.11
CA VAL A 27 -0.07 -8.58 -16.60
C VAL A 27 -0.75 -9.45 -15.53
N GLY A 28 -1.44 -8.82 -14.58
CA GLY A 28 -2.20 -9.55 -13.56
C GLY A 28 -3.33 -10.40 -14.15
N GLY A 29 -4.04 -9.87 -15.14
CA GLY A 29 -5.11 -10.58 -15.85
C GLY A 29 -4.61 -11.79 -16.65
N THR A 30 -3.50 -11.64 -17.38
CA THR A 30 -2.90 -12.76 -18.14
C THR A 30 -2.33 -13.82 -17.22
N ALA A 31 -1.59 -13.44 -16.17
CA ALA A 31 -1.08 -14.38 -15.16
C ALA A 31 -2.22 -15.13 -14.46
N GLY A 32 -3.31 -14.44 -14.10
CA GLY A 32 -4.51 -15.03 -13.53
C GLY A 32 -5.19 -16.04 -14.47
N TYR A 33 -5.32 -15.70 -15.76
CA TYR A 33 -5.87 -16.61 -16.78
C TYR A 33 -5.04 -17.89 -16.95
N PHE A 34 -3.72 -17.79 -16.97
CA PHE A 34 -2.86 -18.98 -17.05
C PHE A 34 -2.93 -19.84 -15.79
N ALA A 35 -2.90 -19.22 -14.60
CA ALA A 35 -3.07 -19.95 -13.34
C ALA A 35 -4.42 -20.71 -13.28
N ALA A 36 -5.48 -20.07 -13.78
CA ALA A 36 -6.80 -20.66 -13.97
C ALA A 36 -6.80 -21.84 -14.97
N ARG A 37 -6.10 -21.71 -16.10
CA ARG A 37 -6.05 -22.74 -17.15
C ARG A 37 -5.26 -23.99 -16.75
N TYR A 38 -4.22 -23.84 -15.93
CA TYR A 38 -3.33 -24.94 -15.53
C TYR A 38 -3.68 -25.58 -14.18
N GLY A 39 -4.78 -25.18 -13.54
CA GLY A 39 -5.39 -25.96 -12.45
C GLY A 39 -4.58 -26.01 -11.14
N LEU A 40 -3.88 -24.93 -10.76
CA LEU A 40 -3.13 -24.83 -9.50
C LEU A 40 -4.02 -24.79 -8.22
N ASN A 41 -5.28 -25.23 -8.29
CA ASN A 41 -6.32 -25.04 -7.28
C ASN A 41 -6.47 -26.18 -6.25
N THR A 42 -5.40 -26.91 -5.94
CA THR A 42 -5.45 -28.01 -4.97
C THR A 42 -4.96 -27.55 -3.60
N LEU A 43 -5.76 -26.73 -2.93
CA LEU A 43 -5.81 -26.75 -1.46
C LEU A 43 -6.81 -27.83 -1.05
N THR A 44 -6.45 -28.71 -0.12
CA THR A 44 -7.32 -29.81 0.37
C THR A 44 -7.62 -29.64 1.86
N GLY A 45 -8.74 -30.18 2.33
CA GLY A 45 -9.11 -30.18 3.75
C GLY A 45 -10.03 -29.05 4.24
N ASN A 46 -10.27 -29.01 5.55
CA ASN A 46 -11.27 -28.16 6.23
C ASN A 46 -10.98 -26.65 6.08
N LEU A 47 -9.71 -26.26 5.97
CA LEU A 47 -9.31 -24.87 5.76
C LEU A 47 -9.77 -24.32 4.39
N LYS A 48 -9.92 -25.20 3.38
CA LYS A 48 -10.49 -24.84 2.08
C LYS A 48 -11.95 -24.41 2.20
N SER A 49 -12.74 -25.13 2.99
CA SER A 49 -14.16 -24.84 3.18
C SER A 49 -14.39 -23.53 3.93
N ALA A 50 -13.63 -23.29 5.00
CA ALA A 50 -13.67 -22.04 5.75
C ALA A 50 -13.17 -20.86 4.92
N GLY A 51 -12.08 -21.05 4.16
CA GLY A 51 -11.53 -20.07 3.23
C GLY A 51 -12.53 -19.72 2.13
N ALA A 52 -13.13 -20.71 1.48
CA ALA A 52 -14.13 -20.49 0.44
C ALA A 52 -15.40 -19.80 0.97
N PHE A 53 -15.85 -20.12 2.18
CA PHE A 53 -16.95 -19.43 2.84
C PHE A 53 -16.60 -17.96 3.11
N PHE A 54 -15.45 -17.70 3.73
CA PHE A 54 -14.97 -16.35 4.01
C PHE A 54 -14.82 -15.55 2.70
N GLY A 55 -14.18 -16.13 1.70
CA GLY A 55 -13.96 -15.49 0.41
C GLY A 55 -15.23 -15.18 -0.37
N SER A 56 -16.19 -16.09 -0.36
CA SER A 56 -17.41 -15.93 -1.17
C SER A 56 -18.47 -15.09 -0.47
N ASN A 57 -18.52 -15.11 0.87
CA ASN A 57 -19.62 -14.53 1.64
C ASN A 57 -19.24 -13.41 2.59
N VAL A 58 -17.95 -13.23 2.92
CA VAL A 58 -17.50 -12.23 3.92
C VAL A 58 -16.58 -11.20 3.28
N ALA A 59 -15.55 -11.64 2.55
CA ALA A 59 -14.53 -10.77 1.99
C ALA A 59 -15.07 -9.67 1.05
N PRO A 60 -16.04 -9.92 0.15
CA PRO A 60 -16.60 -8.90 -0.73
C PRO A 60 -17.31 -7.79 0.06
N TYR A 61 -18.07 -8.16 1.11
CA TYR A 61 -18.77 -7.18 1.95
C TYR A 61 -17.81 -6.40 2.83
N LEU A 62 -16.77 -7.05 3.37
CA LEU A 62 -15.71 -6.34 4.09
C LEU A 62 -14.98 -5.35 3.18
N LEU A 63 -14.72 -5.73 1.93
CA LEU A 63 -14.06 -4.86 0.96
C LEU A 63 -14.93 -3.65 0.60
N LEU A 64 -16.23 -3.86 0.40
CA LEU A 64 -17.20 -2.79 0.24
C LEU A 64 -17.23 -1.87 1.47
N ALA A 65 -17.22 -2.44 2.68
CA ALA A 65 -17.17 -1.67 3.91
C ALA A 65 -15.88 -0.84 4.01
N VAL A 66 -14.72 -1.40 3.65
CA VAL A 66 -13.46 -0.67 3.61
C VAL A 66 -13.53 0.48 2.60
N ALA A 67 -14.05 0.24 1.40
CA ALA A 67 -14.22 1.27 0.36
C ALA A 67 -15.13 2.42 0.81
N VAL A 68 -16.13 2.17 1.65
CA VAL A 68 -17.03 3.24 2.13
C VAL A 68 -16.51 3.93 3.39
N LEU A 69 -16.00 3.16 4.35
CA LEU A 69 -15.63 3.67 5.68
C LEU A 69 -14.25 4.33 5.69
N SER A 70 -13.28 3.78 4.95
CA SER A 70 -11.93 4.33 4.85
C SER A 70 -11.93 5.82 4.43
N PRO A 71 -12.57 6.22 3.32
CA PRO A 71 -12.58 7.62 2.91
C PRO A 71 -13.35 8.51 3.89
N ALA A 72 -14.42 8.01 4.53
CA ALA A 72 -15.18 8.78 5.51
C ALA A 72 -14.34 9.15 6.74
N VAL A 73 -13.59 8.18 7.28
CA VAL A 73 -12.67 8.39 8.42
C VAL A 73 -11.51 9.30 8.01
N CYS A 74 -10.84 8.99 6.90
CA CYS A 74 -9.71 9.75 6.40
C CYS A 74 -10.07 11.21 6.11
N PHE A 75 -11.23 11.44 5.46
CA PHE A 75 -11.68 12.77 5.12
C PHE A 75 -12.06 13.61 6.34
N SER A 76 -12.63 12.97 7.37
CA SER A 76 -12.95 13.65 8.64
C SER A 76 -11.69 14.16 9.33
N ILE A 77 -10.64 13.34 9.41
CA ILE A 77 -9.34 13.72 9.99
C ILE A 77 -8.66 14.78 9.12
N TYR A 78 -8.67 14.60 7.79
CA TYR A 78 -8.10 15.55 6.83
C TYR A 78 -8.75 16.93 6.89
N ARG A 79 -10.08 17.01 7.02
CA ARG A 79 -10.79 18.29 7.24
C ARG A 79 -10.27 19.00 8.48
N GLY A 80 -9.99 18.24 9.55
CA GLY A 80 -9.37 18.77 10.76
C GLY A 80 -7.97 19.33 10.52
N ALA A 81 -7.14 18.67 9.71
CA ALA A 81 -5.82 19.19 9.34
C ALA A 81 -5.94 20.46 8.47
N LYS A 82 -6.82 20.45 7.46
CA LYS A 82 -7.04 21.59 6.55
C LYS A 82 -7.48 22.85 7.30
N LYS A 83 -8.37 22.73 8.29
CA LYS A 83 -8.78 23.87 9.14
C LYS A 83 -7.60 24.48 9.90
N ARG A 84 -6.70 23.65 10.41
CA ARG A 84 -5.50 24.11 11.14
C ARG A 84 -4.49 24.76 10.21
N ILE A 85 -4.25 24.20 9.03
CA ILE A 85 -3.39 24.80 8.01
C ILE A 85 -3.89 26.19 7.63
N ALA A 86 -5.21 26.38 7.49
CA ALA A 86 -5.77 27.69 7.14
C ALA A 86 -5.67 28.74 8.27
N ALA A 87 -5.53 28.30 9.52
CA ALA A 87 -5.40 29.16 10.69
C ALA A 87 -3.95 29.31 11.17
N TRP A 88 -3.00 28.65 10.50
CA TRP A 88 -1.59 28.66 10.88
C TRP A 88 -0.93 29.94 10.37
N ASP A 89 -0.21 30.61 11.26
CA ASP A 89 0.50 31.87 11.02
C ASP A 89 1.90 31.67 10.40
N GLY A 90 2.39 30.43 10.38
CA GLY A 90 3.69 30.07 9.82
C GLY A 90 4.80 29.85 10.85
N GLU A 91 4.56 30.18 12.13
CA GLU A 91 5.60 30.15 13.18
C GLU A 91 5.27 29.17 14.31
N ASP A 92 3.99 28.87 14.57
CA ASP A 92 3.60 27.95 15.65
C ASP A 92 3.95 26.48 15.33
N GLU A 93 5.04 25.99 15.92
CA GLU A 93 5.54 24.62 15.78
C GLU A 93 4.59 23.57 16.37
N ALA A 94 3.84 23.89 17.44
CA ALA A 94 2.87 22.97 18.02
C ALA A 94 1.65 22.77 17.11
N VAL A 95 1.25 23.83 16.39
CA VAL A 95 0.22 23.74 15.35
C VAL A 95 0.73 22.93 14.16
N TYR A 96 1.99 23.12 13.74
CA TYR A 96 2.63 22.31 12.70
C TYR A 96 2.67 20.83 13.08
N GLU A 97 3.11 20.47 14.28
CA GLU A 97 3.14 19.09 14.76
C GLU A 97 1.73 18.47 14.77
N ALA A 98 0.72 19.23 15.18
CA ALA A 98 -0.67 18.77 15.15
C ALA A 98 -1.21 18.56 13.73
N ILE A 99 -0.76 19.36 12.76
CA ILE A 99 -1.06 19.19 11.34
C ILE A 99 -0.39 17.91 10.82
N ASP A 100 0.93 17.78 11.01
CA ASP A 100 1.71 16.64 10.53
C ASP A 100 1.18 15.33 11.12
N ARG A 101 0.92 15.29 12.43
CA ARG A 101 0.35 14.10 13.10
C ARG A 101 -0.98 13.67 12.47
N ARG A 102 -1.84 14.60 12.09
CA ARG A 102 -3.13 14.29 11.45
C ARG A 102 -2.94 13.77 10.03
N LEU A 103 -2.08 14.42 9.23
CA LEU A 103 -1.78 13.99 7.87
C LEU A 103 -1.10 12.61 7.85
N SER A 104 -0.12 12.39 8.74
CA SER A 104 0.52 11.10 8.98
C SER A 104 -0.47 10.02 9.41
N THR A 105 -1.45 10.36 10.25
CA THR A 105 -2.53 9.43 10.64
C THR A 105 -3.41 9.06 9.45
N VAL A 106 -3.78 10.02 8.60
CA VAL A 106 -4.55 9.77 7.38
C VAL A 106 -3.77 8.83 6.46
N ASN A 107 -2.49 9.13 6.20
CA ASN A 107 -1.64 8.31 5.33
C ASN A 107 -1.50 6.87 5.87
N ARG A 108 -1.35 6.71 7.18
CA ARG A 108 -1.31 5.38 7.81
C ARG A 108 -2.61 4.61 7.60
N ILE A 109 -3.76 5.23 7.86
CA ILE A 109 -5.07 4.57 7.71
C ILE A 109 -5.30 4.19 6.24
N SER A 110 -5.05 5.10 5.29
CA SER A 110 -5.25 4.81 3.87
C SER A 110 -4.30 3.72 3.36
N ALA A 111 -3.03 3.73 3.78
CA ALA A 111 -2.07 2.68 3.42
C ALA A 111 -2.48 1.31 3.99
N SER A 112 -2.92 1.26 5.25
CA SER A 112 -3.43 0.03 5.87
C SER A 112 -4.71 -0.48 5.19
N ALA A 113 -5.63 0.42 4.84
CA ALA A 113 -6.86 0.07 4.12
C ALA A 113 -6.57 -0.51 2.73
N LEU A 114 -5.59 0.05 2.02
CA LEU A 114 -5.16 -0.48 0.72
C LEU A 114 -4.58 -1.89 0.85
N VAL A 115 -3.66 -2.11 1.79
CA VAL A 115 -3.06 -3.44 2.03
C VAL A 115 -4.14 -4.47 2.43
N LEU A 116 -5.07 -4.09 3.30
CA LEU A 116 -6.21 -4.94 3.67
C LEU A 116 -7.07 -5.26 2.45
N SER A 117 -7.30 -4.28 1.57
CA SER A 117 -8.11 -4.46 0.36
C SER A 117 -7.48 -5.41 -0.64
N TYR A 118 -6.15 -5.41 -0.78
CA TYR A 118 -5.43 -6.44 -1.55
C TYR A 118 -5.69 -7.85 -1.01
N PHE A 119 -5.62 -8.02 0.31
CA PHE A 119 -5.93 -9.31 0.93
C PHE A 119 -7.39 -9.71 0.73
N LEU A 120 -8.34 -8.80 0.93
CA LEU A 120 -9.77 -9.09 0.78
C LEU A 120 -10.14 -9.42 -0.68
N LEU A 121 -9.51 -8.74 -1.64
CA LEU A 121 -9.65 -9.09 -3.04
C LEU A 121 -9.09 -10.50 -3.30
N ALA A 122 -7.87 -10.79 -2.82
CA ALA A 122 -7.26 -12.12 -2.92
C ALA A 122 -8.16 -13.22 -2.31
N ALA A 123 -8.72 -12.96 -1.13
CA ALA A 123 -9.64 -13.85 -0.43
C ALA A 123 -10.94 -14.07 -1.22
N SER A 124 -11.43 -13.05 -1.94
CA SER A 124 -12.65 -13.16 -2.77
C SER A 124 -12.50 -14.19 -3.91
N TYR A 125 -11.27 -14.53 -4.32
CA TYR A 125 -10.99 -15.59 -5.30
C TYR A 125 -10.87 -16.99 -4.71
N SER A 126 -10.87 -17.14 -3.39
CA SER A 126 -10.55 -18.43 -2.74
C SER A 126 -11.54 -19.57 -3.06
N GLY A 127 -12.77 -19.24 -3.50
CA GLY A 127 -13.73 -20.20 -4.02
C GLY A 127 -13.41 -20.74 -5.42
N GLY A 128 -12.34 -20.25 -6.06
CA GLY A 128 -11.95 -20.62 -7.41
C GLY A 128 -13.05 -20.29 -8.43
N PHE A 129 -13.35 -21.23 -9.34
CA PHE A 129 -14.38 -21.03 -10.37
C PHE A 129 -15.82 -21.12 -9.85
N GLY A 130 -16.03 -21.58 -8.61
CA GLY A 130 -17.36 -21.61 -7.98
C GLY A 130 -18.00 -20.22 -7.88
N ILE A 131 -17.20 -19.15 -7.98
CA ILE A 131 -17.69 -17.77 -8.06
C ILE A 131 -18.60 -17.52 -9.27
N PHE A 132 -18.47 -18.30 -10.36
CA PHE A 132 -19.27 -18.13 -11.58
C PHE A 132 -20.51 -19.03 -11.66
N GLU A 133 -20.66 -19.98 -10.72
CA GLU A 133 -21.77 -20.94 -10.73
C GLU A 133 -23.11 -20.30 -10.33
N SER A 134 -23.08 -19.21 -9.57
CA SER A 134 -24.29 -18.48 -9.19
C SER A 134 -24.22 -17.01 -9.58
N ARG A 135 -25.33 -16.48 -10.10
CA ARG A 135 -25.46 -15.05 -10.44
C ARG A 135 -25.12 -14.15 -9.26
N ARG A 136 -25.48 -14.54 -8.03
CA ARG A 136 -25.19 -13.80 -6.80
C ARG A 136 -23.69 -13.69 -6.56
N LEU A 137 -22.96 -14.80 -6.59
CA LEU A 137 -21.51 -14.81 -6.35
C LEU A 137 -20.76 -14.04 -7.45
N THR A 138 -21.16 -14.20 -8.71
CA THR A 138 -20.60 -13.44 -9.83
C THR A 138 -20.76 -11.94 -9.63
N VAL A 139 -21.95 -11.48 -9.24
CA VAL A 139 -22.21 -10.05 -8.98
C VAL A 139 -21.39 -9.53 -7.80
N LEU A 140 -21.33 -10.28 -6.69
CA LEU A 140 -20.52 -9.90 -5.52
C LEU A 140 -19.03 -9.81 -5.86
N TYR A 141 -18.56 -10.70 -6.72
CA TYR A 141 -17.18 -10.72 -7.19
C TYR A 141 -16.84 -9.47 -8.04
N PHE A 142 -17.68 -9.11 -9.00
CA PHE A 142 -17.48 -7.86 -9.76
C PHE A 142 -17.59 -6.61 -8.88
N LEU A 143 -18.48 -6.61 -7.88
CA LEU A 143 -18.56 -5.56 -6.87
C LEU A 143 -17.29 -5.45 -6.04
N ALA A 144 -16.69 -6.59 -5.65
CA ALA A 144 -15.42 -6.61 -4.94
C ALA A 144 -14.29 -6.00 -5.78
N ILE A 145 -14.20 -6.33 -7.08
CA ILE A 145 -13.23 -5.70 -8.00
C ILE A 145 -13.45 -4.19 -8.08
N ALA A 146 -14.70 -3.75 -8.28
CA ALA A 146 -15.03 -2.33 -8.35
C ALA A 146 -14.68 -1.58 -7.05
N ALA A 147 -14.98 -2.18 -5.90
CA ALA A 147 -14.65 -1.65 -4.58
C ALA A 147 -13.13 -1.56 -4.36
N PHE A 148 -12.37 -2.57 -4.81
CA PHE A 148 -10.91 -2.54 -4.77
C PHE A 148 -10.34 -1.37 -5.58
N PHE A 149 -10.82 -1.16 -6.81
CA PHE A 149 -10.41 -0.01 -7.62
C PHE A 149 -10.80 1.32 -6.97
N ALA A 150 -11.99 1.39 -6.34
CA ALA A 150 -12.39 2.56 -5.57
C ALA A 150 -11.38 2.87 -4.45
N VAL A 151 -10.93 1.86 -3.68
CA VAL A 151 -9.91 2.03 -2.63
C VAL A 151 -8.57 2.51 -3.20
N ILE A 152 -8.15 2.01 -4.37
CA ILE A 152 -6.92 2.50 -5.03
C ILE A 152 -7.07 3.99 -5.36
N ILE A 153 -8.18 4.36 -6.02
CA ILE A 153 -8.44 5.75 -6.40
C ILE A 153 -8.49 6.65 -5.17
N GLU A 154 -9.19 6.23 -4.11
CA GLU A 154 -9.27 6.95 -2.85
C GLU A 154 -7.91 7.14 -2.20
N THR A 155 -7.08 6.09 -2.17
CA THR A 155 -5.72 6.16 -1.60
C THR A 155 -4.85 7.13 -2.39
N LEU A 156 -4.96 7.13 -3.73
CA LEU A 156 -4.25 8.09 -4.59
C LEU A 156 -4.73 9.53 -4.36
N LEU A 157 -6.04 9.76 -4.28
CA LEU A 157 -6.61 11.10 -4.05
C LEU A 157 -6.29 11.63 -2.65
N LEU A 158 -6.37 10.78 -1.62
CA LEU A 158 -6.03 11.14 -0.25
C LEU A 158 -4.53 11.39 -0.08
N GLY A 159 -3.69 10.53 -0.68
CA GLY A 159 -2.24 10.70 -0.70
C GLY A 159 -1.85 12.03 -1.35
N GLN A 160 -2.42 12.34 -2.52
CA GLN A 160 -2.22 13.62 -3.19
C GLN A 160 -2.64 14.79 -2.29
N ARG A 161 -3.82 14.73 -1.68
CA ARG A 161 -4.32 15.78 -0.78
C ARG A 161 -3.45 15.98 0.45
N CYS A 162 -2.88 14.92 1.00
CA CYS A 162 -1.96 15.00 2.13
C CYS A 162 -0.64 15.64 1.71
N VAL A 163 -0.06 15.22 0.59
CA VAL A 163 1.18 15.83 0.05
C VAL A 163 0.97 17.29 -0.31
N ASP A 164 -0.13 17.63 -0.98
CA ASP A 164 -0.48 19.01 -1.31
C ASP A 164 -0.72 19.86 -0.04
N ALA A 165 -1.19 19.26 1.05
CA ALA A 165 -1.34 19.93 2.34
C ALA A 165 0.01 20.17 3.02
N VAL A 166 0.94 19.20 2.98
CA VAL A 166 2.32 19.38 3.47
C VAL A 166 3.02 20.50 2.69
N LYS A 167 2.89 20.55 1.36
CA LYS A 167 3.48 21.61 0.53
C LYS A 167 2.98 23.02 0.84
N ARG A 168 1.80 23.16 1.47
CA ARG A 168 1.28 24.48 1.88
C ARG A 168 1.99 25.02 3.11
N VAL A 169 2.36 24.12 4.02
CA VAL A 169 3.12 24.49 5.23
C VAL A 169 4.62 24.52 4.97
N ASN A 170 5.07 23.75 3.96
CA ASN A 170 6.46 23.57 3.55
C ASN A 170 6.64 23.92 2.06
N PRO A 171 6.74 25.22 1.71
CA PRO A 171 6.77 25.68 0.32
C PRO A 171 8.04 25.27 -0.45
N GLU A 172 9.08 24.80 0.23
CA GLU A 172 10.31 24.26 -0.35
C GLU A 172 10.10 22.91 -1.05
N LYS A 173 9.08 22.14 -0.66
CA LYS A 173 8.77 20.83 -1.25
C LYS A 173 8.11 20.97 -2.62
N LYS A 174 8.78 20.55 -3.70
CA LYS A 174 8.33 20.73 -5.09
C LYS A 174 7.92 19.43 -5.78
N ALA A 175 8.32 18.27 -5.26
CA ALA A 175 8.04 16.98 -5.88
C ALA A 175 6.54 16.70 -6.11
N SER A 176 6.14 16.38 -7.34
CA SER A 176 4.75 16.03 -7.71
C SER A 176 4.37 14.62 -7.23
N PHE A 177 3.21 14.46 -6.60
CA PHE A 177 2.79 13.19 -6.00
C PHE A 177 2.66 12.05 -7.02
N TYR A 178 2.22 12.36 -8.24
CA TYR A 178 2.04 11.39 -9.31
C TYR A 178 3.32 11.14 -10.13
N ASP A 179 4.45 11.76 -9.76
CA ASP A 179 5.72 11.47 -10.41
C ASP A 179 6.19 10.06 -10.04
N MET A 180 6.61 9.28 -11.04
CA MET A 180 7.16 7.93 -10.81
C MET A 180 8.40 7.94 -9.91
N ASN A 181 9.14 9.07 -9.89
CA ASN A 181 10.28 9.29 -9.04
C ASN A 181 9.94 10.15 -7.81
N PHE A 182 8.66 10.23 -7.41
CA PHE A 182 8.20 11.06 -6.29
C PHE A 182 9.07 10.85 -5.04
N GLN A 183 9.31 9.61 -4.62
CA GLN A 183 10.11 9.31 -3.43
C GLN A 183 11.54 9.88 -3.54
N LYS A 184 12.17 9.77 -4.72
CA LYS A 184 13.50 10.30 -4.96
C LYS A 184 13.51 11.83 -4.90
N LYS A 185 12.60 12.48 -5.62
CA LYS A 185 12.49 13.95 -5.65
C LYS A 185 12.10 14.52 -4.29
N TRP A 186 11.21 13.84 -3.58
CA TRP A 186 10.82 14.21 -2.23
C TRP A 186 12.01 14.19 -1.26
N MET A 187 12.86 13.16 -1.35
CA MET A 187 14.09 13.07 -0.56
C MET A 187 15.14 14.14 -0.94
N GLU A 188 15.19 14.56 -2.21
CA GLU A 188 16.07 15.65 -2.68
C GLU A 188 15.63 17.01 -2.11
N ASP A 189 14.33 17.23 -1.96
CA ASP A 189 13.73 18.42 -1.35
C ASP A 189 13.84 18.43 0.20
N CYS A 190 14.33 17.35 0.83
CA CYS A 190 14.50 17.28 2.28
C CYS A 190 15.85 17.82 2.75
N ASP A 191 15.85 18.43 3.93
CA ASP A 191 17.09 18.78 4.63
C ASP A 191 17.75 17.54 5.26
N GLU A 192 18.94 17.72 5.83
CA GLU A 192 19.71 16.61 6.41
C GLU A 192 19.05 16.03 7.69
N ALA A 193 18.34 16.84 8.47
CA ALA A 193 17.65 16.37 9.67
C ALA A 193 16.42 15.52 9.31
N GLU A 194 15.63 15.95 8.33
CA GLU A 194 14.51 15.20 7.75
C GLU A 194 14.98 13.89 7.12
N LYS A 195 16.05 13.91 6.32
CA LYS A 195 16.64 12.69 5.75
C LYS A 195 17.07 11.70 6.83
N LEU A 196 17.71 12.19 7.89
CA LEU A 196 18.12 11.36 9.03
C LEU A 196 16.89 10.76 9.75
N LEU A 197 15.83 11.54 9.95
CA LEU A 197 14.59 11.07 10.56
C LEU A 197 13.92 9.99 9.70
N ILE A 198 13.78 10.21 8.39
CA ILE A 198 13.26 9.23 7.43
C ILE A 198 14.12 7.95 7.46
N GLY A 199 15.45 8.08 7.52
CA GLY A 199 16.38 6.96 7.67
C GLY A 199 16.14 6.15 8.95
N ARG A 200 15.95 6.81 10.10
CA ARG A 200 15.63 6.13 11.38
C ARG A 200 14.28 5.42 11.33
N CYS A 201 13.27 6.05 10.73
CA CYS A 201 11.95 5.44 10.52
C CYS A 201 12.04 4.22 9.60
N ALA A 202 12.75 4.33 8.47
CA ALA A 202 12.97 3.24 7.52
C ALA A 202 13.71 2.06 8.17
N TYR A 203 14.75 2.33 8.98
CA TYR A 203 15.47 1.28 9.72
C TYR A 203 14.58 0.56 10.74
N ARG A 204 13.75 1.30 11.50
CA ARG A 204 12.79 0.69 12.44
C ARG A 204 11.75 -0.17 11.71
N ALA A 205 11.24 0.32 10.57
CA ALA A 205 10.31 -0.44 9.73
C ALA A 205 10.97 -1.71 9.18
N TYR A 206 12.19 -1.62 8.64
CA TYR A 206 12.98 -2.76 8.15
C TYR A 206 13.15 -3.84 9.23
N ARG A 207 13.57 -3.45 10.44
CA ARG A 207 13.75 -4.38 11.55
C ARG A 207 12.42 -5.06 11.96
N ALA A 208 11.33 -4.30 11.99
CA ALA A 208 10.01 -4.83 12.29
C ALA A 208 9.56 -5.84 11.22
N THR A 209 9.71 -5.50 9.94
CA THR A 209 9.38 -6.38 8.80
C THR A 209 10.18 -7.68 8.87
N ASN A 210 11.50 -7.62 9.10
CA ASN A 210 12.32 -8.82 9.22
C ASN A 210 11.87 -9.73 10.38
N ARG A 211 11.51 -9.17 11.53
CA ARG A 211 10.99 -9.93 12.67
C ARG A 211 9.66 -10.60 12.32
N VAL A 212 8.75 -9.87 11.68
CA VAL A 212 7.44 -10.39 11.26
C VAL A 212 7.61 -11.48 10.21
N CYS A 213 8.49 -11.30 9.21
CA CYS A 213 8.78 -12.32 8.21
C CYS A 213 9.32 -13.62 8.85
N ALA A 214 10.24 -13.52 9.81
CA ALA A 214 10.77 -14.69 10.51
C ALA A 214 9.67 -15.44 11.29
N ILE A 215 8.82 -14.72 12.02
CA ILE A 215 7.69 -15.30 12.75
C ILE A 215 6.70 -15.96 11.77
N LEU A 216 6.31 -15.25 10.70
CA LEU A 216 5.38 -15.75 9.70
C LEU A 216 5.93 -16.97 8.96
N ALA A 217 7.21 -17.01 8.63
CA ALA A 217 7.83 -18.19 8.02
C ALA A 217 7.72 -19.41 8.94
N GLY A 218 7.97 -19.24 10.24
CA GLY A 218 7.78 -20.30 11.24
C GLY A 218 6.31 -20.74 11.37
N VAL A 219 5.38 -19.78 11.42
CA VAL A 219 3.93 -20.08 11.45
C VAL A 219 3.48 -20.80 10.19
N CYS A 220 3.95 -20.40 9.01
CA CYS A 220 3.64 -21.07 7.75
C CYS A 220 4.22 -22.49 7.70
N ALA A 221 5.44 -22.71 8.21
CA ALA A 221 6.04 -24.04 8.28
C ALA A 221 5.24 -24.97 9.22
N LEU A 222 4.84 -24.49 10.40
CA LEU A 222 3.96 -25.23 11.30
C LEU A 222 2.58 -25.46 10.67
N GLY A 223 2.05 -24.46 9.97
CA GLY A 223 0.77 -24.58 9.28
C GLY A 223 0.80 -25.60 8.15
N ALA A 224 1.92 -25.74 7.44
CA ALA A 224 2.11 -26.77 6.42
C ALA A 224 2.06 -28.17 7.04
N LEU A 225 2.66 -28.36 8.23
CA LEU A 225 2.65 -29.63 8.94
C LEU A 225 1.28 -29.96 9.56
N LEU A 226 0.59 -28.97 10.14
CA LEU A 226 -0.64 -29.18 10.92
C LEU A 226 -1.93 -29.10 10.08
N PHE A 227 -1.93 -28.32 9.00
CA PHE A 227 -3.15 -27.97 8.25
C PHE A 227 -3.03 -28.20 6.74
N ASP A 228 -1.94 -28.80 6.25
CA ASP A 228 -1.70 -29.11 4.84
C ASP A 228 -1.87 -27.90 3.89
N ILE A 229 -1.48 -26.70 4.35
CA ILE A 229 -1.57 -25.47 3.55
C ILE A 229 -0.53 -25.39 2.43
N GLY A 230 0.38 -26.37 2.36
CA GLY A 230 1.51 -26.41 1.44
C GLY A 230 2.60 -25.38 1.73
N PHE A 231 3.58 -25.30 0.84
CA PHE A 231 4.76 -24.43 1.02
C PHE A 231 4.59 -23.01 0.45
N LEU A 232 3.56 -22.77 -0.38
CA LEU A 232 3.37 -21.50 -1.09
C LEU A 232 3.26 -20.27 -0.15
N PRO A 233 2.52 -20.30 0.97
CA PRO A 233 2.51 -19.19 1.92
C PRO A 233 3.90 -18.88 2.47
N SER A 234 4.67 -19.91 2.82
CA SER A 234 6.05 -19.74 3.31
C SER A 234 6.97 -19.18 2.23
N LEU A 235 6.81 -19.61 0.97
CA LEU A 235 7.61 -19.11 -0.16
C LEU A 235 7.36 -17.61 -0.39
N ALA A 236 6.10 -17.16 -0.31
CA ALA A 236 5.75 -15.75 -0.46
C ALA A 236 6.42 -14.89 0.63
N VAL A 237 6.37 -15.34 1.89
CA VAL A 237 7.03 -14.65 3.02
C VAL A 237 8.54 -14.61 2.84
N CYS A 238 9.18 -15.73 2.49
CA CYS A 238 10.62 -15.80 2.28
C CYS A 238 11.07 -14.92 1.09
N SER A 239 10.25 -14.81 0.04
CA SER A 239 10.56 -13.95 -1.12
C SER A 239 10.63 -12.48 -0.71
N ILE A 240 9.65 -12.00 0.07
CA ILE A 240 9.66 -10.63 0.62
C ILE A 240 10.90 -10.43 1.49
N TRP A 241 11.21 -11.41 2.33
CA TRP A 241 12.34 -11.33 3.26
C TRP A 241 13.69 -11.26 2.54
N ILE A 242 13.90 -12.13 1.53
CA ILE A 242 15.11 -12.13 0.71
C ILE A 242 15.26 -10.80 -0.03
N VAL A 243 14.20 -10.31 -0.68
CA VAL A 243 14.26 -9.01 -1.39
C VAL A 243 14.64 -7.88 -0.45
N SER A 244 14.03 -7.82 0.74
CA SER A 244 14.34 -6.79 1.74
C SER A 244 15.80 -6.86 2.20
N GLN A 245 16.27 -8.06 2.54
CA GLN A 245 17.64 -8.29 2.99
C GLN A 245 18.67 -7.99 1.88
N SER A 246 18.41 -8.44 0.66
CA SER A 246 19.28 -8.22 -0.50
C SER A 246 19.38 -6.73 -0.85
N ALA A 247 18.26 -6.00 -0.83
CA ALA A 247 18.26 -4.55 -1.07
C ALA A 247 19.10 -3.81 -0.01
N TYR A 248 18.91 -4.15 1.27
CA TYR A 248 19.69 -3.57 2.37
C TYR A 248 21.18 -3.86 2.22
N CYS A 249 21.57 -5.13 2.03
CA CYS A 249 22.97 -5.52 1.86
C CYS A 249 23.62 -4.85 0.64
N ARG A 250 22.89 -4.72 -0.47
CA ARG A 250 23.38 -4.06 -1.69
C ARG A 250 23.71 -2.59 -1.44
N GLU A 251 22.80 -1.84 -0.81
CA GLU A 251 23.07 -0.43 -0.47
C GLU A 251 24.17 -0.30 0.59
N ALA A 252 24.19 -1.16 1.61
CA ALA A 252 25.24 -1.16 2.63
C ALA A 252 26.64 -1.38 2.01
N MET A 253 26.80 -2.33 1.09
CA MET A 253 28.05 -2.56 0.37
C MET A 253 28.46 -1.36 -0.49
N LYS A 254 27.50 -0.68 -1.13
CA LYS A 254 27.76 0.51 -1.93
C LYS A 254 28.27 1.66 -1.07
N TYR A 255 27.64 1.90 0.08
CA TYR A 255 28.09 2.93 1.02
C TYR A 255 29.44 2.59 1.67
N ALA A 256 29.69 1.32 2.01
CA ALA A 256 30.99 0.88 2.52
C ALA A 256 32.13 1.14 1.52
N LYS A 257 31.91 0.88 0.23
CA LYS A 257 32.88 1.19 -0.83
C LYS A 257 33.12 2.69 -1.00
N LEU A 258 32.10 3.52 -0.81
CA LEU A 258 32.23 4.98 -0.87
C LEU A 258 32.97 5.52 0.36
N GLY A 259 32.67 5.02 1.55
CA GLY A 259 33.38 5.36 2.78
C GLY A 259 34.87 5.03 2.70
N ASN A 260 35.22 3.82 2.24
CA ASN A 260 36.62 3.39 2.06
C ASN A 260 37.39 4.15 0.96
N ARG A 261 36.69 4.91 0.09
CA ARG A 261 37.33 5.78 -0.92
C ARG A 261 37.51 7.22 -0.45
N LEU A 262 36.83 7.60 0.64
CA LEU A 262 36.87 8.93 1.25
C LEU A 262 37.76 8.96 2.50
N SER A 263 38.05 7.79 3.09
CA SER A 263 39.08 7.57 4.13
C SER A 263 40.46 7.41 3.51
#